data_AF-A0A4R1K0G7-F1
#
_entry.id   AF-A0A4R1K0G7-F1
#
_cell.length_a   1.000
_cell.length_b   1.000
_cell.length_c   1.000
_cell.angle_alpha   90.00
_cell.angle_beta   90.00
_cell.angle_gamma   90.00
#
_symmetry.space_group_name_H-M   'P 1'
#
loop_
_entity.id
_entity.type
_entity.pdbx_description
1 polymer ?
#
loop_
_entity_poly.entity_id
_entity_poly.type
_entity_poly.pdbx_seq_one_letter_code
_entity_poly.pdbx_strand_id
1 'polypeptide(L)'
;MNEYLNSSYKKIKENITMIAIVPTVLGGIWQLWMLGSISSYMIRFFSISQLISDGLFVLFFLVFPISIILQTIKNRKKVDTLPTETPNQLVGVLIKVVVIIFIALIITLLIIGWIISDIQDIIQLKELNSLWKFLFLLSFLTGLAYVCFGEFIHRKLTFGLYVSIVLILNMTITFICFSKVSKDFSGIENIQVLLHDIEKKDCYSKAPEILYFNDKYIFIALEKKNKQSILIKKFDALFEE
;
A
#
# COMPACT_ATOMS: atom_id res chain seq x y z
N MET A 1 -30.07 4.09 -15.81
CA MET A 1 -28.87 3.70 -15.02
C MET A 1 -29.11 2.30 -14.47
N ASN A 2 -28.17 1.37 -14.66
CA ASN A 2 -28.36 -0.06 -14.33
C ASN A 2 -28.69 -0.22 -12.84
N GLU A 3 -29.73 -0.99 -12.48
CA GLU A 3 -30.22 -1.14 -11.10
C GLU A 3 -29.09 -1.58 -10.13
N TYR A 4 -28.14 -2.36 -10.65
CA TYR A 4 -26.91 -2.76 -9.96
C TYR A 4 -25.98 -1.58 -9.59
N LEU A 5 -25.83 -0.60 -10.48
CA LEU A 5 -25.02 0.60 -10.23
C LEU A 5 -25.65 1.45 -9.13
N ASN A 6 -26.97 1.59 -9.16
CA ASN A 6 -27.70 2.32 -8.12
C ASN A 6 -27.56 1.64 -6.75
N SER A 7 -27.66 0.31 -6.69
CA SER A 7 -27.45 -0.45 -5.45
C SER A 7 -26.02 -0.30 -4.92
N SER A 8 -25.01 -0.40 -5.78
CA SER A 8 -23.60 -0.26 -5.37
C SER A 8 -23.30 1.16 -4.89
N TYR A 9 -23.77 2.18 -5.61
CA TYR A 9 -23.66 3.58 -5.21
C TYR A 9 -24.32 3.84 -3.85
N LYS A 10 -25.53 3.32 -3.65
CA LYS A 10 -26.25 3.46 -2.36
C LYS A 10 -25.44 2.86 -1.21
N LYS A 11 -24.88 1.65 -1.38
CA LYS A 11 -24.02 1.02 -0.37
C LYS A 11 -22.76 1.83 -0.07
N ILE A 12 -22.08 2.34 -1.09
CA ILE A 12 -20.88 3.19 -0.87
C ILE A 12 -21.28 4.47 -0.13
N LYS A 13 -22.35 5.14 -0.57
CA LYS A 13 -22.85 6.36 0.04
C LYS A 13 -23.23 6.16 1.52
N GLU A 14 -23.89 5.06 1.84
CA GLU A 14 -24.28 4.71 3.21
C GLU A 14 -23.07 4.38 4.10
N ASN A 15 -21.95 3.96 3.52
CA ASN A 15 -20.74 3.55 4.26
C ASN A 15 -19.57 4.53 4.10
N ILE A 16 -19.75 5.68 3.43
CA ILE A 16 -18.66 6.61 3.12
C ILE A 16 -17.96 7.13 4.38
N THR A 17 -18.73 7.35 5.45
CA THR A 17 -18.22 7.75 6.76
C THR A 17 -17.28 6.69 7.33
N MET A 18 -17.63 5.41 7.22
CA MET A 18 -16.76 4.32 7.70
C MET A 18 -15.51 4.16 6.82
N ILE A 19 -15.66 4.32 5.51
CA ILE A 19 -14.55 4.32 4.55
C ILE A 19 -13.57 5.46 4.84
N ALA A 20 -14.02 6.61 5.33
CA ALA A 20 -13.16 7.71 5.72
C ALA A 20 -12.56 7.51 7.14
N ILE A 21 -13.36 7.09 8.12
CA ILE A 21 -12.92 7.00 9.52
C ILE A 21 -11.89 5.90 9.72
N VAL A 22 -12.12 4.69 9.18
CA VAL A 22 -11.21 3.54 9.39
C VAL A 22 -9.77 3.86 9.00
N PRO A 23 -9.48 4.34 7.78
CA PRO A 23 -8.10 4.66 7.41
C PRO A 23 -7.52 5.80 8.26
N THR A 24 -8.30 6.84 8.58
CA THR A 24 -7.85 7.92 9.46
C THR A 24 -7.46 7.40 10.85
N VAL A 25 -8.26 6.52 11.46
CA VAL A 25 -7.92 5.89 12.75
C VAL A 25 -6.65 5.06 12.64
N LEU A 26 -6.48 4.28 11.57
CA LEU A 26 -5.27 3.49 11.34
C LEU A 26 -4.03 4.38 11.14
N GLY A 27 -4.15 5.49 10.40
CA GLY A 27 -3.10 6.49 10.27
C GLY A 27 -2.71 7.09 11.63
N GLY A 28 -3.68 7.34 12.50
CA GLY A 28 -3.43 7.84 13.85
C GLY A 28 -2.74 6.83 14.75
N ILE A 29 -3.16 5.57 14.70
CA ILE A 29 -2.48 4.47 15.42
C ILE A 29 -1.03 4.37 14.95
N TRP A 30 -0.78 4.46 13.63
CA TRP A 30 0.56 4.46 13.07
C TRP A 30 1.40 5.63 13.58
N GLN A 31 0.87 6.85 13.52
CA GLN A 31 1.56 8.05 14.01
C GLN A 31 1.90 7.95 15.51
N LEU A 32 0.96 7.45 16.32
CA LEU A 32 1.17 7.21 17.75
C LEU A 32 2.24 6.16 18.00
N TRP A 33 2.27 5.08 17.20
CA TRP A 33 3.30 4.05 17.32
C TRP A 33 4.67 4.60 16.97
N MET A 34 4.80 5.34 15.86
CA MET A 34 6.07 5.97 15.45
C MET A 34 6.60 6.91 16.54
N LEU A 35 5.78 7.83 17.04
CA LEU A 35 6.17 8.73 18.14
C LEU A 35 6.50 7.96 19.42
N GLY A 36 5.67 6.99 19.79
CA GLY A 36 5.85 6.16 20.98
C GLY A 36 7.13 5.31 20.94
N SER A 37 7.56 4.89 19.75
CA SER A 37 8.82 4.15 19.56
C SER A 37 10.06 5.00 19.79
N ILE A 38 9.94 6.33 19.66
CA ILE A 38 11.02 7.28 19.99
C ILE A 38 11.04 7.52 21.50
N SER A 39 9.91 7.94 22.07
CA SER A 39 9.71 8.10 23.52
C SER A 39 8.23 8.36 23.80
N SER A 40 7.72 7.90 24.94
CA SER A 40 6.33 8.15 25.36
C SER A 40 5.97 9.65 25.45
N TYR A 41 6.95 10.51 25.77
CA TYR A 41 6.74 11.97 25.78
C TYR A 41 6.48 12.55 24.39
N MET A 42 6.95 11.88 23.32
CA MET A 42 6.83 12.37 21.95
C MET A 42 5.40 12.29 21.41
N ILE A 43 4.53 11.49 22.03
CA ILE A 43 3.10 11.41 21.70
C ILE A 43 2.42 12.80 21.78
N ARG A 44 2.95 13.72 22.61
CA ARG A 44 2.44 15.10 22.72
C ARG A 44 2.60 15.92 21.44
N PHE A 45 3.47 15.49 20.52
CA PHE A 45 3.68 16.13 19.22
C PHE A 45 2.84 15.51 18.10
N PHE A 46 1.84 14.69 18.44
CA PHE A 46 0.87 14.15 17.49
C PHE A 46 0.21 15.28 16.67
N SER A 47 0.12 15.10 15.35
CA SER A 47 -0.46 16.09 14.45
C SER A 47 -1.78 15.62 13.84
N ILE A 48 -2.87 16.29 14.24
CA ILE A 48 -4.22 16.04 13.73
C ILE A 48 -4.34 16.36 12.23
N SER A 49 -3.59 17.32 11.71
CA SER A 49 -3.60 17.65 10.28
C SER A 49 -2.97 16.53 9.45
N GLN A 50 -1.86 15.96 9.91
CA GLN A 50 -1.22 14.81 9.26
C GLN A 50 -2.06 13.53 9.37
N LEU A 51 -2.89 13.40 10.40
CA LEU A 51 -3.79 12.24 10.58
C LEU A 51 -4.65 11.96 9.33
N ILE A 52 -5.10 13.01 8.63
CA ILE A 52 -5.89 12.88 7.40
C ILE A 52 -5.02 12.37 6.26
N SER A 53 -3.82 12.93 6.06
CA SER A 53 -2.90 12.50 5.01
C SER A 53 -2.41 11.07 5.24
N ASP A 54 -2.04 10.72 6.47
CA ASP A 54 -1.62 9.36 6.84
C ASP A 54 -2.77 8.38 6.67
N GLY A 55 -4.00 8.78 7.00
CA GLY A 55 -5.19 7.99 6.74
C GLY A 55 -5.40 7.72 5.26
N LEU A 56 -5.38 8.76 4.42
CA LEU A 56 -5.48 8.60 2.97
C LEU A 56 -4.37 7.70 2.42
N PHE A 57 -3.17 7.78 2.99
CA PHE A 57 -2.06 6.93 2.61
C PHE A 57 -2.29 5.45 3.00
N VAL A 58 -2.84 5.19 4.19
CA VAL A 58 -3.27 3.82 4.57
C VAL A 58 -4.36 3.32 3.64
N LEU A 59 -5.36 4.15 3.32
CA LEU A 59 -6.43 3.79 2.39
C LEU A 59 -5.86 3.39 1.03
N PHE A 60 -4.91 4.16 0.52
CA PHE A 60 -4.22 3.94 -0.74
C PHE A 60 -3.59 2.54 -0.82
N PHE A 61 -3.01 2.05 0.28
CA PHE A 61 -2.50 0.69 0.35
C PHE A 61 -3.55 -0.39 0.57
N LEU A 62 -4.65 -0.08 1.26
CA LEU A 62 -5.75 -1.03 1.49
C LEU A 62 -6.57 -1.32 0.23
N VAL A 63 -6.53 -0.46 -0.79
CA VAL A 63 -7.26 -0.67 -2.05
C VAL A 63 -6.90 -2.02 -2.68
N PHE A 64 -5.61 -2.39 -2.71
CA PHE A 64 -5.15 -3.64 -3.31
C PHE A 64 -5.70 -4.90 -2.63
N PRO A 65 -5.47 -5.14 -1.33
CA PRO A 65 -6.01 -6.32 -0.67
C PRO A 65 -7.54 -6.36 -0.70
N ILE A 66 -8.21 -5.21 -0.55
CA ILE A 66 -9.68 -5.14 -0.67
C ILE A 66 -10.12 -5.54 -2.07
N SER A 67 -9.45 -5.07 -3.13
CA SER A 67 -9.79 -5.41 -4.51
C SER A 67 -9.67 -6.92 -4.76
N ILE A 68 -8.63 -7.57 -4.22
CA ILE A 68 -8.45 -9.02 -4.33
C ILE A 68 -9.59 -9.76 -3.63
N ILE A 69 -9.91 -9.36 -2.39
CA ILE A 69 -11.02 -9.96 -1.63
C ILE A 69 -12.34 -9.84 -2.40
N LEU A 70 -12.64 -8.63 -2.90
CA LEU A 70 -13.89 -8.37 -3.65
C LEU A 70 -13.98 -9.19 -4.93
N GLN A 71 -12.89 -9.28 -5.71
CA GLN A 71 -12.83 -10.12 -6.91
C GLN A 71 -13.06 -11.58 -6.57
N THR A 72 -12.40 -12.08 -5.52
CA THR A 72 -12.48 -13.48 -5.10
C THR A 72 -13.89 -13.84 -4.61
N ILE A 73 -14.55 -12.96 -3.85
CA ILE A 73 -15.96 -13.13 -3.43
C ILE A 73 -16.92 -13.09 -4.63
N LYS A 74 -16.70 -12.18 -5.57
CA LYS A 74 -17.55 -12.04 -6.77
C LYS A 74 -17.48 -13.29 -7.64
N ASN A 75 -16.27 -13.82 -7.85
CA ASN A 75 -16.06 -15.02 -8.68
C ASN A 75 -16.74 -16.25 -8.08
N ARG A 76 -16.76 -16.38 -6.76
CA ARG A 76 -17.49 -17.48 -6.07
C ARG A 76 -18.98 -17.52 -6.45
N LYS A 77 -19.68 -16.38 -6.41
CA LYS A 77 -21.12 -16.30 -6.70
C LYS A 77 -21.47 -16.71 -8.14
N LYS A 78 -20.53 -16.54 -9.08
CA LYS A 78 -20.74 -16.84 -10.50
C LYS A 78 -20.66 -18.34 -10.79
N VAL A 79 -19.81 -19.08 -10.08
CA VAL A 79 -19.68 -20.54 -10.25
C VAL A 79 -20.97 -21.26 -9.83
N ASP A 80 -21.65 -20.76 -8.78
CA ASP A 80 -22.89 -21.34 -8.26
C ASP A 80 -24.11 -21.16 -9.21
N THR A 81 -23.99 -20.38 -10.30
CA THR A 81 -25.14 -19.95 -11.12
C THR A 81 -25.03 -20.34 -12.60
N LEU A 82 -24.12 -21.23 -13.00
CA LEU A 82 -23.96 -21.63 -14.40
C LEU A 82 -25.12 -22.53 -14.88
N PRO A 83 -25.95 -22.08 -15.85
CA PRO A 83 -26.93 -22.93 -16.51
C PRO A 83 -26.25 -23.78 -17.59
N THR A 84 -26.80 -24.97 -17.83
CA THR A 84 -26.37 -25.87 -18.91
C THR A 84 -26.84 -25.34 -20.26
N GLU A 85 -25.95 -24.75 -21.04
CA GLU A 85 -26.25 -24.23 -22.38
C GLU A 85 -26.27 -25.33 -23.47
N THR A 86 -27.12 -25.12 -24.48
CA THR A 86 -27.35 -26.02 -25.62
C THR A 86 -26.27 -25.90 -26.73
N PRO A 87 -25.97 -26.99 -27.45
CA PRO A 87 -24.76 -27.13 -28.28
C PRO A 87 -24.63 -26.22 -29.52
N ASN A 88 -25.70 -25.62 -30.06
CA ASN A 88 -25.60 -24.82 -31.30
C ASN A 88 -25.09 -23.38 -31.11
N GLN A 89 -24.85 -22.92 -29.88
CA GLN A 89 -24.21 -21.62 -29.60
C GLN A 89 -22.68 -21.71 -29.42
N LEU A 90 -22.11 -22.92 -29.50
CA LEU A 90 -20.70 -23.20 -29.16
C LEU A 90 -19.68 -22.45 -30.01
N VAL A 91 -19.91 -22.28 -31.32
CA VAL A 91 -18.90 -21.68 -32.22
C VAL A 91 -18.72 -20.18 -31.93
N GLY A 92 -19.82 -19.43 -31.74
CA GLY A 92 -19.75 -18.01 -31.41
C GLY A 92 -19.18 -17.74 -30.03
N VAL A 93 -19.43 -18.65 -29.07
CA VAL A 93 -18.81 -18.60 -27.73
C VAL A 93 -17.31 -18.89 -27.83
N LEU A 94 -16.91 -19.89 -28.61
CA LEU A 94 -15.49 -20.25 -28.81
C LEU A 94 -14.68 -19.08 -29.37
N ILE A 95 -15.18 -18.40 -30.40
CA ILE A 95 -14.49 -17.23 -30.99
C ILE A 95 -14.32 -16.11 -29.96
N LYS A 96 -15.38 -15.81 -29.19
CA LYS A 96 -15.30 -14.80 -28.11
C LYS A 96 -14.27 -15.18 -27.05
N VAL A 97 -14.25 -16.45 -26.64
CA VAL A 97 -13.28 -16.96 -25.66
C VAL A 97 -11.84 -16.82 -26.19
N VAL A 98 -11.59 -17.20 -27.45
CA VAL A 98 -10.26 -17.09 -28.07
C VAL A 98 -9.81 -15.63 -28.14
N VAL A 99 -10.69 -14.72 -28.56
CA VAL A 99 -10.38 -13.27 -28.61
C VAL A 99 -10.08 -12.72 -27.20
N ILE A 100 -10.87 -13.10 -26.19
CA ILE A 100 -10.63 -12.69 -24.80
C ILE A 100 -9.28 -13.21 -24.31
N ILE A 101 -8.95 -14.47 -24.57
CA ILE A 101 -7.66 -15.09 -24.21
C ILE A 101 -6.50 -14.36 -24.91
N PHE A 102 -6.64 -14.05 -26.19
CA PHE A 102 -5.60 -13.35 -26.95
C PHE A 102 -5.35 -11.93 -26.43
N ILE A 103 -6.41 -11.18 -26.15
CA ILE A 103 -6.30 -9.84 -25.54
C ILE A 103 -5.67 -9.94 -24.16
N ALA A 104 -6.11 -10.89 -23.33
CA ALA A 104 -5.55 -11.12 -22.01
C ALA A 104 -4.05 -11.46 -22.08
N LEU A 105 -3.63 -12.26 -23.08
CA LEU A 105 -2.23 -12.60 -23.32
C LEU A 105 -1.41 -11.35 -23.69
N ILE A 106 -1.89 -10.52 -24.62
CA ILE A 106 -1.20 -9.26 -24.99
C ILE A 106 -1.05 -8.35 -23.78
N ILE A 107 -2.13 -8.13 -23.01
CA ILE A 107 -2.10 -7.31 -21.80
C ILE A 107 -1.10 -7.87 -20.80
N THR A 108 -1.07 -9.19 -20.63
CA THR A 108 -0.12 -9.88 -19.74
C THR A 108 1.31 -9.65 -20.17
N LEU A 109 1.61 -9.77 -21.47
CA LEU A 109 2.95 -9.53 -22.01
C LEU A 109 3.39 -8.08 -21.83
N LEU A 110 2.49 -7.11 -22.04
CA LEU A 110 2.77 -5.70 -21.80
C LEU A 110 3.05 -5.40 -20.32
N ILE A 111 2.25 -5.98 -19.41
CA ILE A 111 2.47 -5.86 -17.95
C ILE A 111 3.82 -6.45 -17.56
N ILE A 112 4.16 -7.64 -18.06
CA ILE A 112 5.44 -8.29 -17.78
C ILE A 112 6.60 -7.43 -18.31
N GLY A 113 6.51 -6.92 -19.54
CA GLY A 113 7.51 -6.02 -20.10
C GLY A 113 7.73 -4.77 -19.25
N TRP A 114 6.63 -4.15 -18.78
CA TRP A 114 6.66 -2.98 -17.90
C TRP A 114 7.21 -3.26 -16.49
N ILE A 115 7.12 -4.50 -16.01
CA ILE A 115 7.71 -4.91 -14.73
C ILE A 115 9.20 -5.21 -14.91
N ILE A 116 9.57 -5.91 -15.98
CA ILE A 116 10.95 -6.29 -16.26
C ILE A 116 11.82 -5.05 -16.47
N SER A 117 11.30 -3.99 -17.10
CA SER A 117 12.04 -2.73 -17.28
C SER A 117 12.56 -2.12 -15.98
N ASP A 118 11.91 -2.40 -14.85
CA ASP A 118 12.20 -1.78 -13.56
C ASP A 118 12.48 -2.80 -12.46
N ILE A 119 12.80 -4.05 -12.82
CA ILE A 119 12.88 -5.15 -11.85
C ILE A 119 13.91 -4.91 -10.74
N GLN A 120 15.02 -4.24 -11.06
CA GLN A 120 16.02 -3.88 -10.05
C GLN A 120 15.48 -2.87 -9.04
N ASP A 121 14.75 -1.86 -9.49
CA ASP A 121 14.17 -0.84 -8.60
C ASP A 121 12.97 -1.39 -7.82
N ILE A 122 12.26 -2.37 -8.38
CA ILE A 122 11.22 -3.15 -7.69
C ILE A 122 11.83 -3.99 -6.57
N ILE A 123 12.90 -4.74 -6.84
CA ILE A 123 13.59 -5.56 -5.83
C ILE A 123 14.20 -4.67 -4.75
N GLN A 124 14.79 -3.54 -5.14
CA GLN A 124 15.39 -2.61 -4.20
C GLN A 124 14.38 -1.71 -3.51
N LEU A 125 13.11 -1.66 -3.94
CA LEU A 125 12.05 -0.83 -3.37
C LEU A 125 12.49 0.62 -3.13
N LYS A 126 13.22 1.20 -4.09
CA LYS A 126 13.77 2.55 -3.94
C LYS A 126 12.69 3.62 -3.84
N GLU A 127 11.65 3.46 -4.65
CA GLU A 127 10.62 4.47 -4.81
C GLU A 127 9.24 3.94 -4.50
N LEU A 128 8.33 4.85 -4.18
CA LEU A 128 6.91 4.52 -4.05
C LEU A 128 6.38 3.88 -5.34
N ASN A 129 6.80 4.36 -6.52
CA ASN A 129 6.38 3.79 -7.81
C ASN A 129 6.73 2.29 -7.93
N SER A 130 7.92 1.89 -7.51
CA SER A 130 8.35 0.48 -7.48
C SER A 130 7.44 -0.39 -6.62
N LEU A 131 6.94 0.14 -5.50
CA LEU A 131 5.95 -0.51 -4.65
C LEU A 131 4.61 -0.71 -5.37
N TRP A 132 4.15 0.28 -6.14
CA TRP A 132 2.93 0.17 -6.96
C TRP A 132 3.04 -0.96 -7.98
N LYS A 133 4.16 -1.02 -8.70
CA LYS A 133 4.44 -2.10 -9.67
C LYS A 133 4.41 -3.47 -8.99
N PHE A 134 5.02 -3.58 -7.81
CA PHE A 134 5.06 -4.82 -7.05
C PHE A 134 3.68 -5.27 -6.56
N LEU A 135 2.91 -4.39 -5.92
CA LEU A 135 1.57 -4.72 -5.41
C LEU A 135 0.61 -5.08 -6.54
N PHE A 136 0.74 -4.40 -7.69
CA PHE A 136 0.00 -4.74 -8.89
C PHE A 136 0.37 -6.13 -9.41
N LEU A 137 1.67 -6.45 -9.52
CA LEU A 137 2.14 -7.79 -9.91
C LEU A 137 1.61 -8.87 -8.97
N LEU A 138 1.67 -8.66 -7.66
CA LEU A 138 1.16 -9.60 -6.67
C LEU A 138 -0.35 -9.82 -6.81
N SER A 139 -1.11 -8.74 -7.01
CA SER A 139 -2.55 -8.80 -7.28
C SER A 139 -2.86 -9.56 -8.58
N PHE A 140 -2.03 -9.37 -9.61
CA PHE A 140 -2.16 -10.08 -10.88
C PHE A 140 -1.85 -11.57 -10.75
N LEU A 141 -0.73 -11.92 -10.11
CA LEU A 141 -0.32 -13.31 -9.88
C LEU A 141 -1.35 -14.08 -9.03
N THR A 142 -1.92 -13.42 -8.02
CA THR A 142 -2.97 -14.02 -7.19
C THR A 142 -4.23 -14.26 -8.01
N GLY A 143 -4.65 -13.30 -8.84
CA GLY A 143 -5.73 -13.49 -9.81
C GLY A 143 -5.50 -14.67 -10.75
N LEU A 144 -4.30 -14.81 -11.32
CA LEU A 144 -3.91 -15.94 -12.16
C LEU A 144 -3.96 -17.27 -11.39
N ALA A 145 -3.41 -17.32 -10.17
CA ALA A 145 -3.46 -18.51 -9.33
C ALA A 145 -4.91 -18.92 -9.05
N TYR A 146 -5.81 -17.96 -8.81
CA TYR A 146 -7.22 -18.25 -8.63
C TYR A 146 -7.87 -18.82 -9.90
N VAL A 147 -7.53 -18.31 -11.09
CA VAL A 147 -8.07 -18.86 -12.36
C VAL A 147 -7.56 -20.28 -12.59
N CYS A 148 -6.27 -20.55 -12.37
CA CYS A 148 -5.68 -21.87 -12.61
C CYS A 148 -6.12 -22.93 -11.59
N PHE A 149 -6.26 -22.55 -10.32
CA PHE A 149 -6.55 -23.48 -9.23
C PHE A 149 -7.96 -23.31 -8.64
N GLY A 150 -8.82 -22.55 -9.32
CA GLY A 150 -10.12 -22.11 -8.81
C GLY A 150 -11.03 -23.24 -8.37
N GLU A 151 -11.05 -24.35 -9.10
CA GLU A 151 -11.84 -25.54 -8.77
C GLU A 151 -11.40 -26.19 -7.45
N PHE A 152 -10.09 -26.24 -7.20
CA PHE A 152 -9.53 -26.74 -5.93
C PHE A 152 -9.77 -25.75 -4.78
N ILE A 153 -9.64 -24.46 -5.08
CA ILE A 153 -9.87 -23.34 -4.14
C ILE A 153 -11.38 -23.22 -3.81
N HIS A 154 -12.29 -23.78 -4.62
CA HIS A 154 -13.73 -23.64 -4.42
C HIS A 154 -14.26 -24.33 -3.15
N ARG A 155 -13.49 -25.25 -2.55
CA ARG A 155 -13.85 -25.85 -1.25
C ARG A 155 -13.80 -24.76 -0.18
N LYS A 156 -14.87 -24.63 0.63
CA LYS A 156 -15.05 -23.53 1.61
C LYS A 156 -13.83 -23.27 2.50
N LEU A 157 -13.14 -24.33 2.94
CA LEU A 157 -11.94 -24.22 3.77
C LEU A 157 -10.70 -23.76 2.98
N THR A 158 -10.45 -24.31 1.79
CA THR A 158 -9.29 -23.94 0.96
C THR A 158 -9.43 -22.52 0.43
N PHE A 159 -10.65 -22.07 0.13
CA PHE A 159 -10.96 -20.68 -0.21
C PHE A 159 -10.57 -19.71 0.91
N GLY A 160 -11.04 -19.97 2.13
CA GLY A 160 -10.78 -19.11 3.29
C GLY A 160 -9.28 -19.02 3.58
N LEU A 161 -8.57 -20.14 3.50
CA LEU A 161 -7.11 -20.19 3.67
C LEU A 161 -6.40 -19.41 2.56
N TYR A 162 -6.79 -19.58 1.30
CA TYR A 162 -6.22 -18.86 0.16
C TYR A 162 -6.37 -17.34 0.35
N VAL A 163 -7.59 -16.85 0.64
CA VAL A 163 -7.84 -15.42 0.85
C VAL A 163 -7.03 -14.90 2.04
N SER A 164 -6.99 -15.62 3.15
CA SER A 164 -6.21 -15.23 4.34
C SER A 164 -4.72 -15.16 4.06
N ILE A 165 -4.15 -16.15 3.37
CA ILE A 165 -2.73 -16.17 3.00
C ILE A 165 -2.39 -14.98 2.10
N VAL A 166 -3.21 -14.75 1.06
CA VAL A 166 -3.00 -13.63 0.14
C VAL A 166 -3.10 -12.29 0.87
N LEU A 167 -4.08 -12.14 1.77
CA LEU A 167 -4.24 -10.93 2.58
C LEU A 167 -3.03 -10.69 3.49
N ILE A 168 -2.60 -11.71 4.25
CA ILE A 168 -1.44 -11.62 5.15
C ILE A 168 -0.17 -11.29 4.37
N LEU A 169 0.03 -11.92 3.22
CA LEU A 169 1.19 -11.66 2.36
C LEU A 169 1.19 -10.21 1.86
N ASN A 170 0.06 -9.73 1.33
CA ASN A 170 -0.07 -8.34 0.86
C ASN A 170 0.15 -7.35 2.00
N MET A 171 -0.43 -7.58 3.17
CA MET A 171 -0.28 -6.70 4.33
C MET A 171 1.18 -6.67 4.82
N THR A 172 1.83 -7.83 4.91
CA THR A 172 3.24 -7.94 5.33
C THR A 172 4.17 -7.20 4.37
N ILE A 173 4.00 -7.43 3.06
CA ILE A 173 4.81 -6.78 2.04
C ILE A 173 4.58 -5.27 2.06
N THR A 174 3.32 -4.84 2.05
CA THR A 174 2.94 -3.42 2.14
C THR A 174 3.60 -2.77 3.34
N PHE A 175 3.53 -3.42 4.50
CA PHE A 175 4.13 -2.94 5.74
C PHE A 175 5.65 -2.80 5.67
N ILE A 176 6.34 -3.83 5.16
CA ILE A 176 7.81 -3.81 4.98
C ILE A 176 8.21 -2.67 4.03
N CYS A 177 7.51 -2.55 2.91
CA CYS A 177 7.83 -1.54 1.89
C CYS A 177 7.55 -0.14 2.41
N PHE A 178 6.41 0.07 3.06
CA PHE A 178 6.06 1.33 3.69
C PHE A 178 7.08 1.73 4.76
N SER A 179 7.52 0.78 5.59
CA SER A 179 8.55 1.02 6.62
C SER A 179 9.91 1.42 6.01
N LYS A 180 10.20 0.98 4.79
CA LYS A 180 11.42 1.36 4.06
C LYS A 180 11.28 2.73 3.41
N VAL A 181 10.22 2.95 2.63
CA VAL A 181 9.97 4.20 1.89
C VAL A 181 9.79 5.38 2.84
N SER A 182 9.13 5.18 3.98
CA SER A 182 8.90 6.25 4.98
C SER A 182 10.16 6.76 5.68
N LYS A 183 11.29 6.05 5.56
CA LYS A 183 12.58 6.43 6.17
C LYS A 183 13.57 7.02 5.18
N ASP A 184 13.28 6.96 3.88
CA ASP A 184 14.18 7.47 2.87
C ASP A 184 13.93 8.96 2.63
N PHE A 185 14.82 9.79 3.17
CA PHE A 185 14.82 11.24 2.98
C PHE A 185 15.93 11.71 2.05
N SER A 186 16.65 10.79 1.40
CA SER A 186 17.79 11.11 0.57
C SER A 186 17.44 11.99 -0.63
N GLY A 187 16.19 11.97 -1.10
CA GLY A 187 15.72 12.81 -2.19
C GLY A 187 15.35 14.26 -1.83
N ILE A 188 15.40 14.65 -0.55
CA ILE A 188 14.90 15.97 -0.10
C ILE A 188 16.10 16.86 0.29
N GLU A 189 16.44 17.81 -0.58
CA GLU A 189 17.60 18.70 -0.42
C GLU A 189 17.57 19.49 0.90
N ASN A 190 16.42 20.09 1.24
CA ASN A 190 16.25 20.87 2.48
C ASN A 190 16.54 20.06 3.74
N ILE A 191 16.24 18.76 3.73
CA ILE A 191 16.58 17.85 4.84
C ILE A 191 18.10 17.69 4.92
N GLN A 192 18.78 17.49 3.79
CA GLN A 192 20.23 17.36 3.76
C GLN A 192 20.91 18.63 4.27
N VAL A 193 20.46 19.81 3.82
CA VAL A 193 20.97 21.11 4.27
C VAL A 193 20.80 21.25 5.79
N LEU A 194 19.60 20.99 6.31
CA LEU A 194 19.31 21.04 7.74
C LEU A 194 20.22 20.10 8.56
N LEU A 195 20.41 18.86 8.11
CA LEU A 195 21.27 17.89 8.81
C LEU A 195 22.74 18.34 8.81
N HIS A 196 23.23 18.86 7.69
CA HIS A 196 24.59 19.37 7.57
C HIS A 196 24.83 20.63 8.42
N ASP A 197 23.84 21.53 8.53
CA ASP A 197 23.93 22.71 9.40
C ASP A 197 23.92 22.36 10.88
N ILE A 198 23.24 21.28 11.25
CA ILE A 198 23.32 20.72 12.60
C ILE A 198 24.70 20.13 12.82
N GLU A 199 25.19 19.30 11.90
CA GLU A 199 26.51 18.66 11.98
C GLU A 199 27.66 19.68 12.07
N LYS A 200 27.57 20.82 11.39
CA LYS A 200 28.57 21.89 11.49
C LYS A 200 28.64 22.57 12.85
N LYS A 201 27.56 22.59 13.62
CA LYS A 201 27.48 23.34 14.89
C LYS A 201 28.15 22.63 16.05
N ASP A 202 28.35 21.31 15.98
CA ASP A 202 28.93 20.53 17.08
C ASP A 202 29.57 19.24 16.58
N CYS A 203 30.52 18.68 17.34
CA CYS A 203 31.15 17.41 17.00
C CYS A 203 30.30 16.23 17.52
N TYR A 204 29.59 15.56 16.60
CA TYR A 204 28.81 14.36 16.91
C TYR A 204 29.60 13.08 16.67
N SER A 205 29.31 12.05 17.46
CA SER A 205 29.90 10.71 17.33
C SER A 205 29.27 9.90 16.20
N LYS A 206 28.03 10.20 15.84
CA LYS A 206 27.29 9.65 14.69
C LYS A 206 26.62 10.81 13.95
N ALA A 207 26.53 10.70 12.62
CA ALA A 207 25.81 11.67 11.81
C ALA A 207 24.36 11.84 12.30
N PRO A 208 23.82 13.07 12.38
CA PRO A 208 22.43 13.33 12.73
C PRO A 208 21.46 12.57 11.82
N GLU A 209 20.42 11.96 12.41
CA GLU A 209 19.46 11.12 11.68
C GLU A 209 18.02 11.54 12.00
N ILE A 210 17.17 11.72 10.98
CA ILE A 210 15.74 12.00 11.19
C ILE A 210 15.05 10.73 11.64
N LEU A 211 14.45 10.77 12.83
CA LEU A 211 13.66 9.66 13.38
C LEU A 211 12.21 9.72 12.90
N TYR A 212 11.66 10.91 12.82
CA TYR A 212 10.26 11.17 12.48
C TYR A 212 10.11 12.65 12.13
N PHE A 213 9.13 12.97 11.29
CA PHE A 213 8.67 14.35 11.13
C PHE A 213 7.18 14.37 10.79
N ASN A 214 6.57 15.51 11.09
CA ASN A 214 5.22 15.85 10.70
C ASN A 214 5.18 17.26 10.13
N ASP A 215 3.99 17.73 9.78
CA ASP A 215 3.73 19.08 9.28
C ASP A 215 4.04 20.20 10.30
N LYS A 216 4.46 19.87 11.53
CA LYS A 216 4.77 20.84 12.59
C LYS A 216 6.17 20.71 13.16
N TYR A 217 6.71 19.50 13.21
CA TYR A 217 7.91 19.16 13.96
C TYR A 217 8.78 18.13 13.24
N ILE A 218 10.09 18.23 13.45
CA ILE A 218 11.11 17.31 12.95
C ILE A 218 11.91 16.81 14.15
N PHE A 219 12.06 15.49 14.25
CA PHE A 219 12.74 14.79 15.35
C PHE A 219 14.05 14.22 14.83
N ILE A 220 15.15 14.68 15.40
CA ILE A 220 16.50 14.37 14.92
C ILE A 220 17.26 13.70 16.06
N ALA A 221 17.73 12.48 15.84
CA ALA A 221 18.64 11.79 16.73
C ALA A 221 20.03 12.43 16.67
N LEU A 222 20.55 12.80 17.83
CA LEU A 222 21.92 13.28 18.01
C LEU A 222 22.66 12.36 18.95
N GLU A 223 23.88 11.99 18.58
CA GLU A 223 24.76 11.19 19.43
C GLU A 223 26.07 11.93 19.68
N LYS A 224 26.32 12.31 20.95
CA LYS A 224 27.54 13.01 21.35
C LYS A 224 28.19 12.29 22.52
N LYS A 225 29.43 11.81 22.33
CA LYS A 225 30.19 11.10 23.38
C LYS A 225 29.38 9.93 23.98
N ASN A 226 28.76 9.12 23.13
CA ASN A 226 27.87 7.99 23.48
C ASN A 226 26.62 8.38 24.29
N LYS A 227 26.24 9.66 24.32
CA LYS A 227 24.95 10.10 24.86
C LYS A 227 24.00 10.38 23.70
N GLN A 228 22.87 9.68 23.71
CA GLN A 228 21.78 9.90 22.77
C GLN A 228 20.88 11.02 23.27
N SER A 229 20.50 11.93 22.37
CA SER A 229 19.55 13.00 22.62
C SER A 229 18.70 13.22 21.37
N ILE A 230 17.52 13.80 21.56
CA ILE A 230 16.59 14.10 20.46
C ILE A 230 16.47 15.60 20.36
N LEU A 231 16.85 16.15 19.21
CA LEU A 231 16.59 17.54 18.85
C LEU A 231 15.23 17.62 18.16
N ILE A 232 14.38 18.53 18.66
CA ILE A 232 13.07 18.82 18.08
C ILE A 232 13.14 20.20 17.44
N LYS A 233 12.90 20.26 16.14
CA LYS A 233 12.80 21.51 15.37
C LYS A 233 11.38 21.70 14.88
N LYS A 234 10.98 22.96 14.64
CA LYS A 234 9.76 23.24 13.89
C LYS A 234 9.97 22.83 12.43
N PHE A 235 8.88 22.46 11.75
CA PHE A 235 8.92 22.12 10.33
C PHE A 235 9.46 23.27 9.46
N ASP A 236 9.15 24.51 9.83
CA ASP A 236 9.63 25.73 9.15
C ASP A 236 11.16 25.82 9.04
N ALA A 237 11.90 25.15 9.93
CA ALA A 237 13.36 25.12 9.89
C ALA A 237 13.94 24.45 8.63
N LEU A 238 13.11 23.75 7.83
CA LEU A 238 13.51 23.25 6.50
C LEU A 238 13.63 24.36 5.45
N PHE A 239 13.07 25.54 5.70
CA PHE A 239 13.02 26.63 4.73
C PHE A 239 13.76 27.88 5.20
N GLU A 240 14.48 27.78 6.32
CA GLU A 240 15.37 28.84 6.80
C GLU A 240 16.66 28.80 5.96
N GLU A 241 17.00 29.94 5.33
CA GLU A 241 18.25 30.17 4.60
C GLU A 241 19.45 30.43 5.53
#